data_AF-A0A2N1RJL4-F1
#
_entry.id   AF-A0A2N1RJL4-F1
#
_cell.length_a   1.000
_cell.length_b   1.000
_cell.length_c   1.000
_cell.angle_alpha   90.00
_cell.angle_beta   90.00
_cell.angle_gamma   90.00
#
_symmetry.space_group_name_H-M   'P 1'
#
loop_
_entity.id
_entity.type
_entity.pdbx_description
1 polymer ?
#
loop_
_entity_poly.entity_id
_entity_poly.type
_entity_poly.pdbx_seq_one_letter_code
_entity_poly.pdbx_strand_id
1 'polypeptide(L)'
;MARLSASGRRHLFQLLAIVFMLLLGVLMFFVGRQHTILLDNKTLEVEGKSYQAFSIVEVAVGRMERLELAARDRDKAEVLGQSHVLTVWYTDKSFEEHELKLKFRVPVGQDMVLISLPALVGGAAESVWLQPYTPPTAIAPPVAEEPVVADDLGVIPVSF
;
A
#
# COMPACT_ATOMS: atom_id res chain seq x y z
N MET A 1 47.83 5.70 26.42
CA MET A 1 47.34 5.15 25.13
C MET A 1 47.45 3.62 25.18
N ALA A 2 46.35 2.91 25.43
CA ALA A 2 46.35 1.45 25.47
C ALA A 2 46.56 0.88 24.05
N ARG A 3 47.68 0.18 23.83
CA ARG A 3 47.96 -0.50 22.56
C ARG A 3 47.17 -1.81 22.52
N LEU A 4 46.13 -1.88 21.70
CA LEU A 4 45.39 -3.12 21.45
C LEU A 4 46.32 -4.18 20.84
N SER A 5 46.35 -5.39 21.42
CA SER A 5 47.12 -6.53 20.91
C SER A 5 46.71 -6.87 19.47
N ALA A 6 47.57 -7.52 18.68
CA ALA A 6 47.26 -7.88 17.29
C ALA A 6 45.95 -8.69 17.16
N SER A 7 45.65 -9.55 18.15
CA SER A 7 44.38 -10.29 18.25
C SER A 7 43.19 -9.37 18.59
N GLY A 8 43.36 -8.42 19.53
CA GLY A 8 42.33 -7.44 19.87
C GLY A 8 41.97 -6.52 18.69
N ARG A 9 42.94 -6.18 17.84
CA ARG A 9 42.70 -5.45 16.57
C ARG A 9 41.88 -6.28 15.58
N ARG A 10 42.20 -7.57 15.41
CA ARG A 10 41.42 -8.49 14.56
C ARG A 10 39.96 -8.61 15.04
N HIS A 11 39.75 -8.82 16.33
CA HIS A 11 38.40 -8.92 16.89
C HIS A 11 37.61 -7.61 16.75
N LEU A 12 38.27 -6.45 16.87
CA LEU A 12 37.65 -5.15 16.62
C LEU A 12 37.19 -5.01 15.16
N PHE A 13 38.03 -5.35 14.19
CA PHE A 13 37.65 -5.31 12.77
C PHE A 13 36.53 -6.31 12.44
N GLN A 14 36.52 -7.49 13.06
CA GLN A 14 35.42 -8.45 12.92
C GLN A 14 34.11 -7.91 13.48
N LEU A 15 34.13 -7.31 14.67
CA LEU A 15 32.95 -6.69 15.27
C LEU A 15 32.42 -5.55 14.38
N LEU A 16 33.32 -4.68 13.90
CA LEU A 16 32.95 -3.60 12.97
C LEU A 16 32.34 -4.14 11.68
N ALA A 17 32.90 -5.21 11.10
CA ALA A 17 32.36 -5.84 9.90
C ALA A 17 30.96 -6.41 10.13
N ILE A 18 30.73 -7.06 11.28
CA ILE A 18 29.41 -7.59 11.67
C ILE A 18 28.40 -6.45 11.83
N VAL A 19 28.77 -5.39 12.56
CA VAL A 19 27.89 -4.22 12.75
C VAL A 19 27.57 -3.56 11.42
N PHE A 20 28.55 -3.41 10.53
CA PHE A 20 28.34 -2.88 9.19
C PHE A 20 27.37 -3.75 8.38
N MET A 21 27.53 -5.07 8.42
CA MET A 21 26.66 -5.99 7.71
C MET A 21 25.22 -5.97 8.25
N LEU A 22 25.04 -5.85 9.58
CA LEU A 22 23.73 -5.67 10.20
C LEU A 22 23.08 -4.33 9.79
N LEU A 23 23.85 -3.24 9.81
CA LEU A 23 23.36 -1.92 9.36
C LEU A 23 22.95 -1.95 7.89
N LEU A 24 23.73 -2.62 7.03
CA LEU A 24 23.39 -2.81 5.63
C LEU A 24 22.10 -3.62 5.48
N GLY A 25 21.94 -4.70 6.24
CA GLY A 25 20.72 -5.51 6.25
C GLY A 25 19.48 -4.70 6.66
N VAL A 26 19.60 -3.88 7.70
CA VAL A 26 18.53 -2.97 8.15
C VAL A 26 18.20 -1.94 7.07
N LEU A 27 19.20 -1.35 6.43
CA LEU A 27 19.00 -0.39 5.33
C LEU A 27 18.26 -1.05 4.15
N MET A 28 18.70 -2.23 3.73
CA MET A 28 18.04 -2.98 2.65
C MET A 28 16.61 -3.36 3.01
N PHE A 29 16.32 -3.68 4.27
CA PHE A 29 14.96 -3.97 4.72
C PHE A 29 14.02 -2.77 4.50
N PHE A 30 14.43 -1.56 4.89
CA PHE A 30 13.58 -0.37 4.74
C PHE A 30 13.42 0.11 3.29
N VAL A 31 14.40 -0.14 2.43
CA VAL A 31 14.34 0.24 1.01
C VAL A 31 13.61 -0.81 0.16
N GLY A 32 13.77 -2.10 0.49
CA GLY A 32 13.24 -3.21 -0.29
C GLY A 32 11.84 -3.67 0.10
N ARG A 33 11.27 -3.19 1.22
CA ARG A 33 9.92 -3.58 1.62
C ARG A 33 8.88 -2.99 0.67
N GLN A 34 8.05 -3.85 0.10
CA GLN A 34 6.90 -3.44 -0.71
C GLN A 34 5.74 -3.05 0.20
N HIS A 35 5.05 -1.96 -0.15
CA HIS A 35 3.85 -1.49 0.51
C HIS A 35 2.75 -1.27 -0.53
N THR A 36 1.50 -1.51 -0.16
CA THR A 36 0.34 -1.19 -1.01
C THR A 36 -0.35 0.06 -0.47
N ILE A 37 -0.45 1.08 -1.32
CA ILE A 37 -1.14 2.32 -1.00
C ILE A 37 -2.47 2.30 -1.73
N LEU A 38 -3.57 2.38 -0.99
CA LEU A 38 -4.89 2.58 -1.55
C LEU A 38 -5.15 4.07 -1.69
N LEU A 39 -5.46 4.51 -2.89
CA LEU A 39 -5.83 5.90 -3.20
C LEU A 39 -7.36 5.94 -3.27
N ASP A 40 -7.98 6.76 -2.42
CA ASP A 40 -9.43 6.80 -2.27
C ASP A 40 -9.98 8.17 -2.64
N ASN A 41 -10.85 8.22 -3.65
CA ASN A 41 -11.59 9.42 -4.03
C ASN A 41 -13.04 9.34 -3.54
N LYS A 42 -13.22 9.07 -2.24
CA LYS A 42 -14.52 9.03 -1.58
C LYS A 42 -14.73 10.26 -0.73
N THR A 43 -16.00 10.68 -0.64
CA THR A 43 -16.39 11.73 0.29
C THR A 43 -16.14 11.24 1.70
N LEU A 44 -15.39 12.02 2.47
CA LEU A 44 -15.00 11.69 3.83
C LEU A 44 -15.61 12.70 4.80
N GLU A 45 -16.30 12.21 5.81
CA GLU A 45 -16.90 13.04 6.86
C GLU A 45 -16.19 12.77 8.18
N VAL A 46 -15.49 13.77 8.70
CA VAL A 46 -14.71 13.68 9.94
C VAL A 46 -14.92 14.94 10.76
N GLU A 47 -15.25 14.78 12.04
CA GLU A 47 -15.38 15.89 13.01
C GLU A 47 -16.29 17.04 12.52
N GLY A 48 -17.38 16.71 11.81
CA GLY A 48 -18.33 17.69 11.28
C GLY A 48 -17.84 18.45 10.04
N LYS A 49 -16.67 18.12 9.49
CA LYS A 49 -16.19 18.59 8.19
C LYS A 49 -16.40 17.52 7.13
N SER A 50 -16.98 17.91 6.00
CA SER A 50 -17.20 17.05 4.85
C SER A 50 -16.19 17.39 3.74
N TYR A 51 -15.35 16.42 3.39
CA TYR A 51 -14.40 16.50 2.29
C TYR A 51 -15.01 15.83 1.07
N GLN A 52 -15.52 16.62 0.13
CA GLN A 52 -16.20 16.09 -1.05
C GLN A 52 -15.23 15.45 -2.03
N ALA A 53 -15.66 14.31 -2.60
CA ALA A 53 -14.93 13.65 -3.68
C ALA A 53 -14.79 14.55 -4.91
N PHE A 54 -13.66 14.42 -5.60
CA PHE A 54 -13.46 15.04 -6.90
C PHE A 54 -14.23 14.28 -7.98
N SER A 55 -14.68 14.98 -9.03
CA SER A 55 -15.30 14.32 -10.18
C SER A 55 -14.32 13.38 -10.87
N ILE A 56 -13.12 13.89 -11.14
CA ILE A 56 -11.95 13.17 -11.67
C ILE A 56 -10.72 13.73 -10.95
N VAL A 57 -9.80 12.85 -10.56
CA VAL A 57 -8.51 13.22 -9.99
C VAL A 57 -7.43 12.30 -10.53
N GLU A 58 -6.30 12.86 -10.94
CA GLU A 58 -5.12 12.07 -11.32
C GLU A 58 -4.13 12.04 -10.15
N VAL A 59 -3.51 10.89 -9.91
CA VAL A 59 -2.56 10.72 -8.82
C VAL A 59 -1.36 9.91 -9.27
N ALA A 60 -0.16 10.33 -8.89
CA ALA A 60 1.06 9.55 -9.05
C ALA A 60 1.76 9.37 -7.71
N VAL A 61 2.21 8.14 -7.45
CA VAL A 61 2.99 7.81 -6.26
C VAL A 61 4.45 7.54 -6.66
N GLY A 62 5.35 8.45 -6.28
CA GLY A 62 6.78 8.34 -6.54
C GLY A 62 7.10 8.38 -8.03
N ARG A 63 7.52 7.25 -8.60
CA ARG A 63 7.87 7.09 -10.02
C ARG A 63 6.85 6.27 -10.80
N MET A 64 5.71 5.99 -10.19
CA MET A 64 4.62 5.24 -10.82
C MET A 64 3.93 6.09 -11.88
N GLU A 65 3.21 5.41 -12.78
CA GLU A 65 2.33 6.06 -13.74
C GLU A 65 1.18 6.78 -13.02
N ARG A 66 0.53 7.70 -13.74
CA ARG A 66 -0.63 8.41 -13.21
C ARG A 66 -1.83 7.48 -13.20
N LEU A 67 -2.50 7.41 -12.06
CA LEU A 67 -3.76 6.73 -11.87
C LEU A 67 -4.87 7.78 -11.91
N GLU A 68 -5.86 7.58 -12.79
CA GLU A 68 -7.06 8.40 -12.84
C GLU A 68 -8.14 7.75 -11.98
N LEU A 69 -8.70 8.51 -11.03
CA LEU A 69 -9.76 8.05 -10.15
C LEU A 69 -11.00 8.92 -10.36
N ALA A 70 -12.11 8.27 -10.72
CA ALA A 70 -13.42 8.92 -10.76
C ALA A 70 -13.98 9.12 -9.35
N ALA A 71 -15.07 9.89 -9.23
CA ALA A 71 -15.79 10.03 -7.98
C ALA A 71 -16.22 8.67 -7.41
N ARG A 72 -15.95 8.45 -6.12
CA ARG A 72 -16.22 7.21 -5.37
C ARG A 72 -15.34 6.01 -5.76
N ASP A 73 -14.35 6.23 -6.60
CA ASP A 73 -13.42 5.20 -7.01
C ASP A 73 -12.26 5.04 -6.01
N ARG A 74 -11.65 3.87 -6.04
CA ARG A 74 -10.47 3.53 -5.24
C ARG A 74 -9.56 2.61 -6.04
N ASP A 75 -8.31 3.01 -6.15
CA ASP A 75 -7.28 2.20 -6.81
C ASP A 75 -6.09 1.95 -5.86
N LYS A 76 -5.18 1.06 -6.27
CA LYS A 76 -4.00 0.67 -5.52
C LYS A 76 -2.71 0.99 -6.26
N ALA A 77 -1.74 1.46 -5.52
CA ALA A 77 -0.37 1.70 -5.95
C ALA A 77 0.58 0.82 -5.13
N GLU A 78 1.30 -0.08 -5.79
CA GLU A 78 2.31 -0.92 -5.16
C GLU A 78 3.68 -0.25 -5.28
N VAL A 79 4.31 0.04 -4.14
CA VAL A 79 5.55 0.83 -4.10
C VAL A 79 6.60 0.18 -3.20
N LEU A 80 7.87 0.42 -3.52
CA LEU A 80 9.01 -0.09 -2.76
C LEU A 80 9.62 0.99 -1.87
N GLY A 81 9.85 0.64 -0.62
CA GLY A 81 10.46 1.50 0.38
C GLY A 81 9.44 2.30 1.18
N GLN A 82 9.93 3.01 2.20
CA GLN A 82 9.06 3.59 3.21
C GLN A 82 8.60 5.03 2.92
N SER A 83 9.38 5.81 2.18
CA SER A 83 9.12 7.25 1.96
C SER A 83 8.83 7.53 0.50
N HIS A 84 7.71 8.20 0.23
CA HIS A 84 7.19 8.44 -1.12
C HIS A 84 6.80 9.90 -1.33
N VAL A 85 6.76 10.30 -2.60
CA VAL A 85 6.21 11.60 -3.03
C VAL A 85 4.86 11.32 -3.67
N LEU A 86 3.79 11.87 -3.12
CA LEU A 86 2.47 11.86 -3.73
C LEU A 86 2.30 13.13 -4.56
N THR A 87 1.93 12.98 -5.82
CA THR A 87 1.51 14.10 -6.67
C THR A 87 0.05 13.90 -7.03
N VAL A 88 -0.77 14.92 -6.78
CA VAL A 88 -2.21 14.92 -7.05
C VAL A 88 -2.52 16.07 -7.99
N TRP A 89 -3.18 15.77 -9.10
CA TRP A 89 -3.74 16.76 -10.02
C TRP A 89 -5.26 16.70 -9.91
N TYR A 90 -5.88 17.82 -9.55
CA TYR A 90 -7.32 17.90 -9.36
C TYR A 90 -7.88 19.17 -9.97
N THR A 91 -9.14 19.11 -10.39
CA THR A 91 -9.91 20.27 -10.82
C THR A 91 -10.80 20.74 -9.66
N ASP A 92 -10.73 22.03 -9.34
CA ASP A 92 -11.57 22.62 -8.30
C ASP A 92 -13.00 22.93 -8.81
N LYS A 93 -13.85 23.48 -7.94
CA LYS A 93 -15.22 23.89 -8.30
C LYS A 93 -15.28 25.10 -9.24
N SER A 94 -14.18 25.83 -9.36
CA SER A 94 -14.00 26.99 -10.24
C SER A 94 -13.48 26.58 -11.62
N PHE A 95 -13.31 25.28 -11.87
CA PHE A 95 -12.72 24.70 -13.09
C PHE A 95 -11.24 25.05 -13.31
N GLU A 96 -10.52 25.35 -12.22
CA GLU A 96 -9.07 25.52 -12.26
C GLU A 96 -8.36 24.20 -11.93
N GLU A 97 -7.29 23.91 -12.67
CA GLU A 97 -6.42 22.75 -12.44
C GLU A 97 -5.34 23.11 -11.42
N HIS A 98 -5.21 22.26 -10.39
CA HIS A 98 -4.22 22.42 -9.33
C HIS A 98 -3.34 21.19 -9.21
N GLU A 99 -2.07 21.41 -8.88
CA GLU A 99 -1.10 20.35 -8.60
C GLU A 99 -0.65 20.43 -7.13
N LEU A 100 -0.82 19.34 -6.39
CA LEU A 100 -0.35 19.20 -5.02
C LEU A 100 0.75 18.12 -4.94
N LYS A 101 1.94 18.51 -4.48
CA LYS A 101 3.07 17.60 -4.25
C LYS A 101 3.37 17.50 -2.76
N LEU A 102 3.23 16.31 -2.18
CA LEU A 102 3.50 16.04 -0.76
C LEU A 102 4.47 14.87 -0.60
N LYS A 103 5.36 14.95 0.38
CA LYS A 103 6.13 13.80 0.87
C LYS A 103 5.41 13.15 2.03
N PHE A 104 5.25 11.83 1.99
CA PHE A 104 4.68 11.06 3.10
C PHE A 104 5.50 9.80 3.35
N ARG A 105 5.29 9.19 4.51
CA ARG A 105 5.97 7.97 4.93
C ARG A 105 4.97 6.91 5.35
N VAL A 106 5.15 5.70 4.86
CA VAL A 106 4.35 4.55 5.30
C VAL A 106 4.71 4.24 6.76
N PRO A 107 3.73 4.18 7.68
CA PRO A 107 3.99 3.85 9.09
C PRO A 107 4.66 2.48 9.22
N VAL A 108 5.62 2.37 10.14
CA VAL A 108 6.35 1.12 10.38
C VAL A 108 5.37 0.03 10.81
N GLY A 109 5.49 -1.16 10.21
CA GLY A 109 4.67 -2.32 10.53
C GLY A 109 3.32 -2.37 9.81
N GLN A 110 3.02 -1.40 8.94
CA GLN A 110 1.85 -1.44 8.07
C GLN A 110 2.22 -1.89 6.66
N ASP A 111 1.52 -2.90 6.16
CA ASP A 111 1.70 -3.39 4.78
C ASP A 111 0.82 -2.64 3.79
N MET A 112 -0.36 -2.22 4.25
CA MET A 112 -1.32 -1.45 3.46
C MET A 112 -1.71 -0.16 4.18
N VAL A 113 -1.75 0.93 3.43
CA VAL A 113 -2.25 2.23 3.90
C VAL A 113 -3.28 2.76 2.93
N LEU A 114 -4.21 3.56 3.43
CA LEU A 114 -5.23 4.25 2.65
C LEU A 114 -4.99 5.75 2.71
N ILE A 115 -5.00 6.38 1.55
CA ILE A 115 -4.90 7.82 1.36
C ILE A 115 -6.22 8.35 0.83
N SER A 116 -6.88 9.20 1.60
CA SER A 116 -8.07 9.93 1.15
C SER A 116 -7.65 11.21 0.43
N LEU A 117 -7.85 11.26 -0.89
CA LEU A 117 -7.47 12.41 -1.72
C LEU A 117 -8.26 13.68 -1.36
N PRO A 118 -9.59 13.61 -1.12
CA PRO A 118 -10.35 14.78 -0.69
C PRO A 118 -9.91 15.36 0.65
N ALA A 119 -9.59 14.50 1.62
CA ALA A 119 -9.13 14.93 2.93
C ALA A 119 -7.72 15.55 2.86
N LEU A 120 -6.85 14.95 2.04
CA LEU A 120 -5.51 15.47 1.78
C LEU A 120 -5.55 16.87 1.18
N VAL A 121 -6.28 17.05 0.08
CA VAL A 121 -6.40 18.35 -0.61
C VAL A 121 -7.15 19.37 0.24
N GLY A 122 -8.14 18.93 1.01
CA GLY A 122 -8.86 19.76 1.98
C GLY A 122 -8.06 20.18 3.21
N GLY A 123 -6.76 19.83 3.28
CA GLY A 123 -5.87 20.24 4.36
C GLY A 123 -6.16 19.56 5.70
N ALA A 124 -6.72 18.35 5.69
CA ALA A 124 -6.90 17.56 6.90
C ALA A 124 -5.54 17.19 7.53
N ALA A 125 -5.56 16.81 8.81
CA ALA A 125 -4.37 16.29 9.47
C ALA A 125 -3.92 14.96 8.87
N GLU A 126 -2.62 14.64 8.97
CA GLU A 126 -2.03 13.40 8.42
C GLU A 126 -2.75 12.13 8.90
N SER A 127 -3.14 12.06 10.17
CA SER A 127 -3.90 10.93 10.72
C SER A 127 -5.29 10.73 10.10
N VAL A 128 -5.84 11.75 9.44
CA VAL A 128 -7.16 11.70 8.81
C VAL A 128 -7.03 11.24 7.38
N TRP A 129 -6.12 11.83 6.61
CA TRP A 129 -5.97 11.47 5.20
C TRP A 129 -5.08 10.26 4.98
N LEU A 130 -4.21 9.87 5.92
CA LEU A 130 -3.38 8.66 5.87
C LEU A 130 -3.79 7.69 6.98
N GLN A 131 -4.47 6.61 6.61
CA GLN A 131 -4.97 5.61 7.56
C GLN A 131 -4.34 4.24 7.31
N PRO A 132 -4.05 3.46 8.37
CA PRO A 132 -3.72 2.05 8.19
C PRO A 132 -4.94 1.32 7.61
N TYR A 133 -4.71 0.42 6.67
CA TYR A 133 -5.78 -0.36 6.06
C TYR A 133 -5.57 -1.84 6.33
N THR A 134 -6.60 -2.51 6.84
CA THR A 134 -6.64 -3.96 6.94
C THR A 134 -7.66 -4.47 5.94
N PRO A 135 -7.28 -5.32 4.98
CA PRO A 135 -8.23 -5.87 4.04
C PRO A 135 -9.27 -6.68 4.80
N PRO A 136 -10.57 -6.58 4.44
CA PRO A 136 -11.58 -7.44 5.03
C PRO A 136 -11.20 -8.90 4.77
N THR A 137 -11.18 -9.71 5.82
CA THR A 137 -11.00 -11.15 5.68
C THR A 137 -12.12 -11.66 4.77
N ALA A 138 -11.78 -12.10 3.56
CA ALA A 138 -12.74 -12.77 2.70
C ALA A 138 -13.24 -14.00 3.47
N ILE A 139 -14.52 -14.02 3.84
CA ILE A 139 -15.19 -15.26 4.21
C ILE A 139 -15.13 -16.09 2.93
N ALA A 140 -14.25 -17.10 2.91
CA ALA A 140 -14.21 -18.03 1.79
C ALA A 140 -15.66 -18.53 1.59
N PRO A 141 -16.27 -18.36 0.40
CA PRO A 141 -17.54 -19.04 0.16
C PRO A 141 -17.30 -20.52 0.47
N PRO A 142 -18.20 -21.18 1.22
CA PRO A 142 -18.06 -22.61 1.47
C PRO A 142 -17.89 -23.26 0.10
N VAL A 143 -16.80 -24.02 -0.07
CA VAL A 143 -16.56 -24.80 -1.28
C VAL A 143 -17.84 -25.60 -1.52
N ALA A 144 -18.59 -25.25 -2.55
CA ALA A 144 -19.73 -26.05 -2.95
C ALA A 144 -19.13 -27.40 -3.35
N GLU A 145 -19.43 -28.45 -2.60
CA GLU A 145 -19.16 -29.82 -3.01
C GLU A 145 -19.82 -30.01 -4.37
N GLU A 146 -19.03 -30.04 -5.44
CA GLU A 146 -19.53 -30.46 -6.74
C GLU A 146 -20.09 -31.88 -6.56
N PRO A 147 -21.37 -32.14 -6.88
CA PRO A 147 -21.89 -33.48 -6.77
C PRO A 147 -21.12 -34.35 -7.76
N VAL A 148 -20.44 -35.37 -7.22
CA VAL A 148 -19.78 -36.41 -8.01
C VAL A 148 -20.85 -37.03 -8.91
N VAL A 149 -20.80 -36.71 -10.21
CA VAL A 149 -21.69 -37.29 -11.21
C VAL A 149 -21.34 -38.77 -11.29
N ALA A 150 -22.18 -39.62 -10.68
CA ALA A 150 -22.10 -41.06 -10.86
C ALA A 150 -22.58 -41.37 -12.28
N ASP A 151 -21.67 -41.85 -13.13
CA ASP A 151 -21.96 -42.36 -14.47
C ASP A 151 -23.04 -43.45 -14.40
N ASP A 152 -24.25 -43.09 -14.81
CA ASP A 152 -25.35 -44.02 -15.08
C ASP A 152 -25.05 -44.76 -16.39
N LEU A 153 -24.21 -45.81 -16.30
CA LEU A 153 -24.03 -46.79 -17.35
C LEU A 153 -25.36 -47.54 -17.56
N GLY A 154 -26.17 -46.97 -18.45
CA GLY A 154 -27.42 -47.54 -18.93
C GLY A 154 -27.26 -49.00 -19.34
N VAL A 155 -27.86 -49.87 -18.53
CA VAL A 155 -28.24 -51.22 -18.90
C VAL A 155 -29.16 -51.12 -20.13
N ILE A 156 -28.69 -51.56 -21.29
CA ILE A 156 -29.53 -51.75 -22.47
C ILE A 156 -30.25 -53.09 -22.30
N PRO A 157 -31.58 -53.16 -22.11
CA PRO A 157 -32.28 -54.43 -22.19
C PRO A 157 -32.40 -54.83 -23.67
N VAL A 158 -31.68 -55.88 -24.05
CA VAL A 158 -31.86 -56.56 -25.34
C VAL A 158 -33.11 -57.44 -25.22
N SER A 159 -34.13 -57.13 -26.00
CA SER A 159 -35.34 -57.94 -26.13
C SER A 159 -35.10 -59.13 -27.06
N PHE A 160 -35.30 -60.35 -26.55
CA PHE A 160 -35.50 -61.59 -27.31
C PHE A 160 -36.82 -62.23 -26.88
#